data_AF-A0A1G6VFB3-F1
#
_entry.id   AF-A0A1G6VFB3-F1
#
_cell.length_a   1.000
_cell.length_b   1.000
_cell.length_c   1.000
_cell.angle_alpha   90.00
_cell.angle_beta   90.00
_cell.angle_gamma   90.00
#
_symmetry.space_group_name_H-M   'P 1'
#
loop_
_entity.id
_entity.type
_entity.pdbx_description
1 polymer ?
#
loop_
_entity_poly.entity_id
_entity_poly.type
_entity_poly.pdbx_seq_one_letter_code
_entity_poly.pdbx_strand_id
1 'polypeptide(L)'
;MKIVFYCNALECLFTVVTSEVNHKIAERVALLLGTSGESKIELYKIIKMAYDCRSTVAHGQHIKGEEVKLVNVSQKLDDILRELLTEMHEVFSKKDPEMEETFTNLLFNVN
;
A
#
# COMPACT_ATOMS: atom_id res chain seq x y z
N MET A 1 -14.51 -5.68 6.60
CA MET A 1 -14.22 -6.37 5.32
C MET A 1 -13.66 -5.46 4.22
N LYS A 2 -13.91 -4.14 4.20
CA LYS A 2 -13.37 -3.22 3.17
C LYS A 2 -11.83 -3.24 3.06
N ILE A 3 -11.13 -3.29 4.20
CA ILE A 3 -9.65 -3.36 4.26
C ILE A 3 -9.07 -4.44 3.34
N VAL A 4 -9.66 -5.65 3.33
CA VAL A 4 -9.18 -6.76 2.49
C VAL A 4 -9.31 -6.43 1.01
N PHE A 5 -10.42 -5.82 0.59
CA PHE A 5 -10.63 -5.42 -0.80
C PHE A 5 -9.70 -4.29 -1.22
N TYR A 6 -9.40 -3.34 -0.32
CA TYR A 6 -8.41 -2.30 -0.58
C TYR A 6 -6.99 -2.87 -0.72
N CYS A 7 -6.60 -3.84 0.12
CA CYS A 7 -5.32 -4.56 -0.07
C CYS A 7 -5.26 -5.25 -1.44
N ASN A 8 -6.34 -5.92 -1.87
CA ASN A 8 -6.37 -6.56 -3.18
C ASN A 8 -6.28 -5.52 -4.32
N ALA A 9 -6.93 -4.36 -4.19
CA ALA A 9 -6.82 -3.29 -5.18
C ALA A 9 -5.38 -2.77 -5.30
N LEU A 10 -4.68 -2.60 -4.18
CA LEU A 10 -3.26 -2.23 -4.16
C LEU A 10 -2.38 -3.32 -4.81
N GLU A 11 -2.65 -4.60 -4.52
CA GLU A 11 -1.94 -5.72 -5.15
C GLU A 11 -2.11 -5.71 -6.68
N CYS A 12 -3.32 -5.44 -7.17
CA CYS A 12 -3.59 -5.29 -8.60
C CYS A 12 -2.86 -4.10 -9.20
N LEU A 13 -2.88 -2.95 -8.52
CA LEU A 13 -2.31 -1.70 -9.04
C LEU A 13 -0.78 -1.75 -9.16
N PHE A 14 -0.13 -2.42 -8.21
CA PHE A 14 1.32 -2.56 -8.17
C PHE A 14 1.84 -3.87 -8.78
N THR A 15 0.95 -4.72 -9.33
CA THR A 15 1.27 -6.05 -9.89
C THR A 15 2.17 -6.92 -9.00
N VAL A 16 1.99 -6.84 -7.67
CA VAL A 16 2.85 -7.58 -6.73
C VAL A 16 2.20 -8.92 -6.39
N VAL A 17 2.79 -10.01 -6.85
CA VAL A 17 2.25 -11.39 -6.67
C VAL A 17 3.21 -12.33 -5.91
N THR A 18 4.35 -11.83 -5.44
CA THR A 18 5.45 -12.64 -4.88
C THR A 18 5.54 -12.57 -3.36
N SER A 19 6.53 -13.22 -2.77
CA SER A 19 6.91 -13.00 -1.37
C SER A 19 7.08 -11.50 -1.07
N GLU A 20 6.76 -11.11 0.16
CA GLU A 20 6.95 -9.74 0.69
C GLU A 20 5.99 -8.66 0.16
N VAL A 21 4.82 -9.04 -0.38
CA VAL A 21 3.73 -8.13 -0.83
C VAL A 21 3.53 -6.95 0.13
N ASN A 22 3.41 -7.23 1.42
CA ASN A 22 3.17 -6.23 2.46
C ASN A 22 4.26 -5.14 2.49
N HIS A 23 5.53 -5.55 2.45
CA HIS A 23 6.66 -4.61 2.48
C HIS A 23 6.76 -3.80 1.20
N LYS A 24 6.67 -4.46 0.04
CA LYS A 24 6.76 -3.79 -1.26
C LYS A 24 5.66 -2.76 -1.45
N ILE A 25 4.40 -3.10 -1.15
CA ILE A 25 3.29 -2.17 -1.33
C ILE A 25 3.38 -1.00 -0.34
N ALA A 26 3.76 -1.26 0.92
CA ALA A 26 3.96 -0.19 1.90
C ALA A 26 5.05 0.80 1.45
N GLU A 27 6.16 0.30 0.91
CA GLU A 27 7.24 1.13 0.37
C GLU A 27 6.79 1.94 -0.84
N ARG A 28 6.17 1.29 -1.83
CA ARG A 28 5.74 1.94 -3.07
C ARG A 28 4.71 3.04 -2.84
N VAL A 29 3.74 2.80 -1.96
CA VAL A 29 2.76 3.83 -1.55
C VAL A 29 3.47 5.01 -0.88
N ALA A 30 4.41 4.75 0.03
CA ALA A 30 5.18 5.81 0.68
C ALA A 30 6.03 6.60 -0.32
N LEU A 31 6.66 5.94 -1.29
CA LEU A 31 7.47 6.60 -2.32
C LEU A 31 6.62 7.47 -3.27
N LEU A 32 5.40 7.05 -3.61
CA LEU A 32 4.52 7.81 -4.51
C LEU A 32 3.85 9.00 -3.83
N LEU A 33 3.21 8.79 -2.68
CA LEU A 33 2.35 9.80 -2.06
C LEU A 33 3.04 10.59 -0.93
N GLY A 34 4.17 10.11 -0.43
CA GLY A 34 4.85 10.73 0.71
C GLY A 34 5.57 12.02 0.32
N THR A 35 5.09 13.15 0.85
CA THR A 35 5.64 14.50 0.62
C THR A 35 6.78 14.89 1.57
N SER A 36 6.91 14.17 2.69
CA SER A 36 7.95 14.34 3.71
C SER A 36 8.38 13.00 4.31
N GLY A 37 9.55 12.96 4.96
CA GLY A 37 10.01 11.74 5.64
C GLY A 37 9.00 11.21 6.67
N GLU A 38 8.33 12.10 7.40
CA GLU A 38 7.28 11.72 8.36
C GLU A 38 6.05 11.13 7.67
N SER A 39 5.58 11.76 6.59
CA SER A 39 4.42 11.26 5.82
C SER A 39 4.71 9.88 5.20
N LYS A 40 5.94 9.65 4.72
CA LYS A 40 6.39 8.36 4.20
C LYS A 40 6.31 7.28 5.27
N ILE A 41 6.78 7.59 6.48
CA ILE A 41 6.71 6.67 7.63
C ILE A 41 5.25 6.38 8.02
N GLU A 42 4.38 7.39 8.02
CA GLU A 42 2.95 7.21 8.34
C GLU A 42 2.26 6.31 7.31
N LEU A 43 2.40 6.60 6.02
CA LEU A 43 1.85 5.81 4.92
C LEU A 43 2.33 4.36 4.99
N TYR A 44 3.64 4.15 5.16
CA TYR A 44 4.22 2.82 5.28
C TYR A 44 3.58 2.05 6.45
N LYS A 45 3.46 2.65 7.63
CA LYS A 45 2.85 2.01 8.80
C LYS A 45 1.37 1.68 8.59
N ILE A 46 0.61 2.58 7.94
CA ILE A 46 -0.82 2.35 7.70
C ILE A 46 -1.04 1.16 6.76
N ILE A 47 -0.21 1.04 5.72
CA ILE A 47 -0.28 -0.10 4.81
C ILE A 47 0.12 -1.39 5.53
N LYS A 48 1.21 -1.37 6.32
CA LYS A 48 1.61 -2.55 7.13
C LYS A 48 0.47 -3.05 8.02
N MET A 49 -0.19 -2.13 8.73
CA MET A 49 -1.34 -2.45 9.60
C MET A 49 -2.52 -3.05 8.81
N ALA A 50 -2.80 -2.54 7.62
CA ALA A 50 -3.84 -3.09 6.74
C ALA A 50 -3.56 -4.53 6.33
N TYR A 51 -2.32 -4.84 5.94
CA TYR A 51 -1.92 -6.20 5.57
C TYR A 51 -1.90 -7.15 6.77
N ASP A 52 -1.52 -6.69 7.96
CA ASP A 52 -1.62 -7.49 9.18
C ASP A 52 -3.09 -7.83 9.49
N CYS A 53 -4.01 -6.89 9.28
CA CYS A 53 -5.44 -7.13 9.37
C CYS A 53 -5.92 -8.15 8.31
N ARG A 54 -5.53 -7.97 7.04
CA ARG A 54 -5.89 -8.87 5.93
C ARG A 54 -5.38 -10.29 6.17
N SER A 55 -4.16 -10.44 6.69
CA SER A 55 -3.57 -11.73 7.07
C SER A 55 -4.37 -12.41 8.18
N THR A 56 -4.68 -11.67 9.25
CA THR A 56 -5.50 -12.15 10.37
C THR A 56 -6.86 -12.67 9.90
N VAL A 57 -7.53 -11.91 9.01
CA VAL A 57 -8.83 -12.30 8.44
C VAL A 57 -8.70 -13.54 7.55
N ALA A 58 -7.69 -13.60 6.69
CA ALA A 58 -7.47 -14.73 5.78
C ALA A 58 -7.21 -16.04 6.53
N HIS A 59 -6.55 -15.98 7.69
CA HIS A 59 -6.31 -17.13 8.56
C HIS A 59 -7.48 -17.43 9.52
N GLY A 60 -8.62 -16.73 9.39
CA GLY A 60 -9.80 -16.94 10.23
C GLY A 60 -9.60 -16.60 11.70
N GLN A 61 -8.57 -15.79 12.01
CA GLN A 61 -8.25 -15.40 13.38
C GLN A 61 -9.07 -14.18 13.81
N HIS A 62 -9.29 -14.03 15.12
CA HIS A 62 -9.92 -12.84 15.67
C HIS A 62 -9.02 -11.62 15.46
N ILE A 63 -9.58 -10.56 14.86
CA ILE A 63 -8.89 -9.29 14.71
C ILE A 63 -8.67 -8.68 16.09
N LYS A 64 -7.41 -8.64 16.52
CA LYS A 64 -7.01 -7.96 17.76
C LYS A 64 -6.83 -6.48 17.46
N GLY A 65 -7.74 -5.64 17.91
CA GLY A 65 -7.67 -4.19 17.73
C GLY A 65 -8.92 -3.49 18.22
N GLU A 66 -8.78 -2.21 18.58
CA GLU A 66 -9.94 -1.35 18.84
C GLU A 66 -10.66 -1.08 17.52
N GLU A 67 -12.00 -1.15 17.53
CA GLU A 67 -12.84 -0.89 16.35
C GLU A 67 -12.49 0.45 15.68
N VAL A 68 -12.25 1.48 16.49
CA VAL A 68 -11.83 2.82 16.04
C VAL A 68 -10.56 2.77 15.19
N LYS A 69 -9.58 1.93 15.55
CA LYS A 69 -8.33 1.79 14.78
C LYS A 69 -8.59 1.15 13.42
N LEU A 70 -9.47 0.14 13.37
CA LEU A 70 -9.83 -0.52 12.11
C LEU A 70 -10.62 0.39 11.17
N VAL A 71 -11.53 1.20 11.72
CA VAL A 71 -12.25 2.23 10.95
C VAL A 71 -11.26 3.24 10.37
N ASN A 72 -10.31 3.73 11.18
CA ASN A 72 -9.30 4.67 10.71
C ASN A 72 -8.42 4.08 9.60
N VAL A 73 -7.93 2.85 9.77
CA VAL A 73 -7.17 2.14 8.72
C VAL A 73 -7.99 1.99 7.44
N SER A 74 -9.27 1.61 7.56
CA SER A 74 -10.15 1.48 6.40
C SER A 74 -10.37 2.80 5.67
N GLN A 75 -10.51 3.92 6.41
CA GLN A 75 -10.70 5.24 5.80
C GLN A 75 -9.43 5.70 5.10
N LYS A 76 -8.27 5.57 5.77
CA LYS A 76 -6.97 5.91 5.19
C LYS A 76 -6.66 5.13 3.92
N LEU A 77 -7.00 3.84 3.88
CA LEU A 77 -6.85 3.05 2.66
C LEU A 77 -7.73 3.53 1.51
N ASP A 78 -8.97 3.95 1.81
CA ASP A 78 -9.87 4.52 0.80
C ASP A 78 -9.29 5.82 0.24
N ASP A 79 -8.79 6.69 1.10
CA ASP A 79 -8.16 7.96 0.72
C ASP A 79 -6.92 7.72 -0.15
N ILE A 80 -6.02 6.81 0.28
CA ILE A 80 -4.82 6.42 -0.47
C ILE A 80 -5.18 5.88 -1.86
N LEU A 81 -6.15 4.96 -1.94
CA LEU A 81 -6.54 4.39 -3.23
C LEU A 81 -7.18 5.45 -4.14
N ARG A 82 -8.00 6.35 -3.60
CA ARG A 82 -8.56 7.45 -4.40
C ARG A 82 -7.46 8.34 -4.93
N GLU A 83 -6.47 8.68 -4.12
CA GLU A 83 -5.33 9.50 -4.52
C GLU A 83 -4.55 8.80 -5.66
N LEU A 84 -4.17 7.53 -5.47
CA LEU A 84 -3.45 6.74 -6.49
C LEU A 84 -4.23 6.57 -7.80
N LEU A 85 -5.56 6.51 -7.75
CA LEU A 85 -6.40 6.34 -8.93
C LEU A 85 -6.76 7.67 -9.61
N THR A 86 -6.76 8.78 -8.87
CA THR A 86 -7.11 10.11 -9.39
C THR A 86 -5.88 10.80 -9.96
N GLU A 87 -4.72 10.59 -9.33
CA GLU A 87 -3.45 11.03 -9.89
C GLU A 87 -3.03 10.07 -11.00
N MET A 88 -2.87 10.60 -12.21
CA MET A 88 -2.43 9.81 -13.37
C MET A 88 -0.94 9.46 -13.25
N HIS A 89 -0.57 8.60 -12.31
CA HIS A 89 0.81 8.17 -12.14
C HIS A 89 1.24 7.31 -13.33
N GLU A 90 2.24 7.79 -14.07
CA GLU A 90 2.79 7.12 -15.26
C GLU A 90 3.24 5.68 -14.95
N VAL A 91 3.69 5.43 -13.71
CA VAL A 91 4.15 4.12 -13.25
C VAL A 91 3.12 3.00 -13.47
N PHE A 92 1.81 3.30 -13.40
CA PHE A 92 0.75 2.31 -13.61
C PHE A 92 0.50 1.97 -15.08
N SER A 93 1.09 2.72 -16.01
CA SER A 93 1.07 2.39 -17.45
C SER A 93 2.29 1.56 -17.89
N LYS A 94 3.28 1.38 -16.99
CA LYS A 94 4.51 0.65 -17.27
C LYS A 94 4.32 -0.86 -17.13
N LYS A 95 5.17 -1.64 -17.79
CA LYS A 95 5.23 -3.10 -17.57
C LYS A 95 5.86 -3.41 -16.21
N ASP A 96 5.59 -4.59 -15.65
CA ASP A 96 6.10 -4.98 -14.32
C ASP A 96 7.61 -4.78 -14.11
N PRO A 97 8.50 -5.10 -15.07
CA PRO A 97 9.94 -4.87 -14.89
C PRO A 97 10.30 -3.38 -14.82
N GLU A 98 9.66 -2.55 -15.65
CA GLU A 98 9.88 -1.10 -15.71
C GLU A 98 9.30 -0.39 -14.47
N MET A 99 8.19 -0.91 -13.95
CA MET A 99 7.60 -0.47 -12.68
C MET A 99 8.57 -0.75 -11.53
N GLU A 100 9.12 -1.96 -11.43
CA GLU A 100 10.08 -2.33 -10.38
C GLU A 100 11.35 -1.46 -10.45
N GLU A 101 11.87 -1.22 -11.66
CA GLU A 101 13.01 -0.33 -11.87
C GLU A 101 12.69 1.10 -11.45
N THR A 102 11.49 1.62 -11.77
CA THR A 102 11.05 2.96 -11.35
C THR A 102 11.08 3.09 -9.83
N PHE A 103 10.54 2.12 -9.09
CA PHE A 103 10.55 2.16 -7.63
C PHE A 103 11.93 1.98 -7.02
N THR A 104 12.78 1.15 -7.63
CA THR A 104 14.18 0.98 -7.21
C THR A 104 14.94 2.30 -7.35
N ASN A 105 14.76 2.98 -8.48
CA ASN A 105 15.39 4.28 -8.73
C ASN A 105 14.88 5.35 -7.74
N LEU A 106 13.57 5.39 -7.47
CA LEU A 106 12.98 6.26 -6.45
C LEU A 106 13.54 5.98 -5.04
N LEU A 107 13.76 4.71 -4.69
CA LEU A 107 14.29 4.32 -3.38
C LEU A 107 15.73 4.83 -3.16
N PHE A 108 16.55 4.78 -4.21
CA PHE A 108 17.95 5.20 -4.15
C PHE A 108 18.20 6.64 -4.63
N ASN A 109 17.14 7.38 -4.95
CA ASN A 109 17.20 8.74 -5.51
C ASN A 109 18.07 8.82 -6.78
N VAL A 110 17.96 7.82 -7.65
CA VAL A 110 18.60 7.78 -8.96
C VAL A 110 17.57 8.29 -9.98
N ASN A 111 17.91 9.32 -10.75
CA ASN A 111 17.06 9.87 -11.82
C ASN A 111 17.44 9.29 -13.19
#